data_AF-A0A2Z3QZI6-F1
#
_entry.id   AF-A0A2Z3QZI6-F1
#
_cell.length_a   1.000
_cell.length_b   1.000
_cell.length_c   1.000
_cell.angle_alpha   90.00
_cell.angle_beta   90.00
_cell.angle_gamma   90.00
#
_symmetry.space_group_name_H-M   'P 1'
#
loop_
_entity.id
_entity.type
_entity.pdbx_description
1 polymer ?
#
loop_
_entity_poly.entity_id
_entity_poly.type
_entity_poly.pdbx_seq_one_letter_code
_entity_poly.pdbx_strand_id
1 'polypeptide(L)'
;MTSTGALNSEAWEQDNANSITPNPVAPVIFRLVPGSGTAYEAAVLNTTTTTTTSALVMTNVATGVADTITLPFVAGSQPYVDDSNDIFIGDNAGNVWMGSLLSSSGQLATKISWTPLNNTAPSPIGTNFGTSASTSGGTSAITYIDGAYYNGVEYLTLQSPGRVTTLQDGANGWAPLWTSYAGGSDTFTSGNYVASTSVASLPSNAIVTNPVQIVNGAIILPVSVPPSAAAGTCAASTASYYFYTLDSGGFPSGVFGATVAGPVDVGTGVAYTPSISIMNGQLRLQGMGSGGPGPSMTTQGPPPAGPASWREIFY
;
A
#
# COMPACT_ATOMS: atom_id res chain seq x y z
N MET A 1 -26.31 34.25 27.40
CA MET A 1 -25.72 32.90 27.26
C MET A 1 -26.61 32.12 26.30
N THR A 2 -26.21 32.04 25.04
CA THR A 2 -26.89 31.25 24.01
C THR A 2 -25.79 30.58 23.19
N SER A 3 -25.47 29.34 23.52
CA SER A 3 -24.63 28.48 22.68
C SER A 3 -25.55 27.73 21.73
N THR A 4 -25.56 28.14 20.47
CA THR A 4 -25.93 27.29 19.34
C THR A 4 -24.85 26.23 19.19
N GLY A 5 -25.13 25.00 19.62
CA GLY A 5 -24.26 23.86 19.36
C GLY A 5 -24.28 23.54 17.87
N ALA A 6 -23.20 23.89 17.17
CA ALA A 6 -22.90 23.32 15.87
C ALA A 6 -22.44 21.87 16.07
N LEU A 7 -22.98 20.97 15.25
CA LEU A 7 -22.57 19.58 15.15
C LEU A 7 -21.05 19.55 14.92
N ASN A 8 -20.33 19.06 15.92
CA ASN A 8 -18.95 18.60 15.83
C ASN A 8 -18.92 17.44 14.84
N SER A 9 -18.63 17.75 13.57
CA SER A 9 -18.09 16.77 12.65
C SER A 9 -16.72 16.37 13.18
N GLU A 10 -16.67 15.33 13.99
CA GLU A 10 -15.45 14.55 14.21
C GLU A 10 -15.14 13.86 12.89
N ALA A 11 -14.63 14.64 11.93
CA ALA A 11 -13.74 14.09 10.94
C ALA A 11 -12.61 13.43 11.72
N TRP A 12 -12.31 12.18 11.38
CA TRP A 12 -11.14 11.45 11.82
C TRP A 12 -9.89 12.22 11.39
N GLU A 13 -9.57 13.32 12.06
CA GLU A 13 -8.30 14.01 11.91
C GLU A 13 -7.26 13.12 12.57
N GLN A 14 -6.55 12.39 11.72
CA GLN A 14 -5.36 11.64 12.05
C GLN A 14 -4.33 12.61 12.63
N ASP A 15 -4.25 12.66 13.96
CA ASP A 15 -3.21 13.39 14.67
C ASP A 15 -1.86 12.70 14.40
N ASN A 16 -1.16 13.18 13.37
CA ASN A 16 0.13 12.67 12.92
C ASN A 16 1.24 12.75 13.99
N ALA A 17 0.97 13.31 15.18
CA ALA A 17 1.88 13.29 16.31
C ALA A 17 2.01 11.89 16.96
N ASN A 18 1.00 11.02 16.80
CA ASN A 18 1.03 9.65 17.30
C ASN A 18 0.96 8.67 16.13
N SER A 19 2.08 8.46 15.43
CA SER A 19 2.28 7.31 14.55
C SER A 19 2.07 6.02 15.34
N ILE A 20 0.83 5.51 15.40
CA ILE A 20 0.62 4.13 15.82
C ILE A 20 1.25 3.25 14.74
N THR A 21 2.09 2.30 15.17
CA THR A 21 2.62 1.24 14.30
C THR A 21 1.76 0.00 14.54
N PRO A 22 1.16 -0.60 13.50
CA PRO A 22 1.35 -0.29 12.08
C PRO A 22 0.68 1.01 11.63
N ASN A 23 1.19 1.61 10.54
CA ASN A 23 0.62 2.83 9.94
C ASN A 23 -0.91 2.73 9.88
N PRO A 24 -1.66 3.71 10.42
CA PRO A 24 -3.12 3.71 10.42
C PRO A 24 -3.68 3.84 9.00
N VAL A 25 -3.66 2.73 8.25
CA VAL A 25 -4.51 2.53 7.08
C VAL A 25 -5.89 2.10 7.58
N ALA A 26 -6.95 2.55 6.91
CA ALA A 26 -8.30 2.08 7.22
C ALA A 26 -8.36 0.54 7.22
N PRO A 27 -9.14 -0.07 8.13
CA PRO A 27 -9.23 -1.52 8.20
C PRO A 27 -9.70 -2.11 6.86
N VAL A 28 -9.23 -3.33 6.57
CA VAL A 28 -9.54 -3.97 5.28
C VAL A 28 -10.88 -4.66 5.37
N ILE A 29 -11.87 -4.12 4.65
CA ILE A 29 -13.15 -4.79 4.43
C ILE A 29 -13.04 -5.64 3.16
N PHE A 30 -13.41 -6.92 3.27
CA PHE A 30 -13.40 -7.90 2.19
C PHE A 30 -14.61 -8.84 2.26
N ARG A 31 -14.84 -9.61 1.18
CA ARG A 31 -15.88 -10.65 1.11
C ARG A 31 -15.25 -11.95 0.62
N LEU A 32 -15.40 -13.02 1.41
CA LEU A 32 -14.84 -14.35 1.08
C LEU A 32 -15.36 -14.92 -0.24
N VAL A 33 -16.64 -14.65 -0.53
CA VAL A 33 -17.28 -15.04 -1.78
C VAL A 33 -17.91 -13.79 -2.37
N PRO A 34 -17.48 -13.35 -3.57
CA PRO A 34 -18.08 -12.21 -4.25
C PRO A 34 -19.60 -12.37 -4.35
N GLY A 35 -20.35 -11.33 -3.94
CA GLY A 35 -21.81 -11.34 -3.95
C GLY A 35 -22.51 -12.07 -2.78
N SER A 36 -21.79 -12.74 -1.88
CA SER A 36 -22.39 -13.54 -0.79
C SER A 36 -23.07 -12.75 0.35
N GLY A 37 -23.17 -11.42 0.26
CA GLY A 37 -23.75 -10.55 1.29
C GLY A 37 -22.96 -10.46 2.61
N THR A 38 -22.11 -11.44 2.92
CA THR A 38 -21.27 -11.45 4.13
C THR A 38 -19.94 -10.75 3.87
N ALA A 39 -19.65 -9.74 4.67
CA ALA A 39 -18.39 -9.00 4.65
C ALA A 39 -17.68 -9.13 6.00
N TYR A 40 -16.35 -9.08 5.95
CA TYR A 40 -15.48 -9.12 7.11
C TYR A 40 -14.54 -7.91 7.08
N GLU A 41 -14.23 -7.42 8.27
CA GLU A 41 -13.20 -6.43 8.53
C GLU A 41 -11.98 -7.16 9.12
N ALA A 42 -10.81 -7.01 8.50
CA ALA A 42 -9.53 -7.49 9.01
C ALA A 42 -8.67 -6.34 9.51
N ALA A 43 -8.17 -6.48 10.74
CA ALA A 43 -7.26 -5.53 11.36
C ALA A 43 -6.17 -6.24 12.15
N VAL A 44 -4.95 -5.71 12.08
CA VAL A 44 -3.85 -6.11 12.95
C VAL A 44 -3.92 -5.31 14.24
N LEU A 45 -3.87 -6.02 15.37
CA LEU A 45 -3.75 -5.44 16.70
C LEU A 45 -2.35 -5.72 17.26
N ASN A 46 -1.59 -4.64 17.46
CA ASN A 46 -0.36 -4.62 18.24
C ASN A 46 -0.69 -4.16 19.66
N THR A 47 -0.16 -4.86 20.66
CA THR A 47 -0.56 -4.64 22.06
C THR A 47 0.15 -3.44 22.70
N THR A 48 1.32 -3.03 22.20
CA THR A 48 2.10 -1.84 22.64
C THR A 48 3.12 -1.35 21.57
N THR A 49 3.82 -0.23 21.81
CA THR A 49 4.97 0.20 20.98
C THR A 49 6.22 -0.69 21.11
N THR A 50 6.22 -1.62 22.07
CA THR A 50 7.27 -2.64 22.31
C THR A 50 6.74 -4.06 22.06
N THR A 51 5.68 -4.17 21.26
CA THR A 51 4.95 -5.43 21.02
C THR A 51 5.89 -6.57 20.67
N THR A 52 5.79 -7.66 21.42
CA THR A 52 6.42 -8.95 21.10
C THR A 52 5.45 -9.94 20.45
N THR A 53 4.15 -9.61 20.41
CA THR A 53 3.09 -10.45 19.86
C THR A 53 1.99 -9.65 19.16
N SER A 54 1.65 -10.02 17.93
CA SER A 54 0.54 -9.41 17.18
C SER A 54 -0.62 -10.38 17.00
N ALA A 55 -1.81 -9.85 16.78
CA ALA A 55 -2.97 -10.64 16.43
C ALA A 55 -3.69 -10.06 15.20
N LEU A 56 -4.26 -10.93 14.39
CA LEU A 56 -5.23 -10.58 13.35
C LEU A 56 -6.63 -10.72 13.96
N VAL A 57 -7.39 -9.64 13.95
CA VAL A 57 -8.80 -9.60 14.35
C VAL A 57 -9.64 -9.57 13.08
N MET A 58 -10.57 -10.51 12.96
CA MET A 58 -11.52 -10.60 11.85
C MET A 58 -12.93 -10.43 12.38
N THR A 59 -13.58 -9.33 12.03
CA THR A 59 -14.92 -8.98 12.51
C THR A 59 -15.93 -9.14 11.40
N ASN A 60 -17.00 -9.90 11.64
CA ASN A 60 -18.13 -9.93 10.71
C ASN A 60 -18.84 -8.57 10.75
N VAL A 61 -18.91 -7.89 9.60
CA VAL A 61 -19.43 -6.51 9.51
C VAL A 61 -20.91 -6.44 9.89
N ALA A 62 -21.69 -7.49 9.60
CA ALA A 62 -23.12 -7.49 9.87
C ALA A 62 -23.46 -7.80 11.34
N THR A 63 -22.67 -8.63 12.01
CA THR A 63 -22.98 -9.11 13.37
C THR A 63 -22.11 -8.47 14.45
N GLY A 64 -20.96 -7.88 14.08
CA GLY A 64 -19.95 -7.38 15.00
C GLY A 64 -19.19 -8.47 15.76
N VAL A 65 -19.43 -9.75 15.46
CA VAL A 65 -18.71 -10.88 16.08
C VAL A 65 -17.29 -10.92 15.52
N ALA A 66 -16.29 -10.95 16.42
CA ALA A 66 -14.88 -10.95 16.07
C ALA A 66 -14.19 -12.25 16.47
N ASP A 67 -13.39 -12.78 15.55
CA ASP A 67 -12.44 -13.88 15.77
C ASP A 67 -11.02 -13.32 15.80
N THR A 68 -10.21 -13.82 16.73
CA THR A 68 -8.82 -13.36 16.91
C THR A 68 -7.85 -14.51 16.65
N ILE A 69 -6.91 -14.28 15.73
CA ILE A 69 -5.85 -15.22 15.36
C ILE A 69 -4.50 -14.64 15.81
N THR A 70 -3.76 -15.39 16.64
CA THR A 70 -2.38 -15.02 16.99
C THR A 70 -1.46 -15.14 15.78
N LEU A 71 -0.72 -14.07 15.46
CA LEU A 71 0.27 -14.08 14.39
C LEU A 71 1.58 -14.71 14.88
N PRO A 72 2.27 -15.52 14.05
CA PRO A 72 3.56 -16.11 14.40
C PRO A 72 4.74 -15.12 14.28
N PHE A 73 4.45 -13.86 13.96
CA PHE A 73 5.39 -12.76 13.80
C PHE A 73 4.81 -11.48 14.41
N VAL A 74 5.65 -10.48 14.62
CA VAL A 74 5.21 -9.15 15.05
C VAL A 74 4.96 -8.30 13.82
N ALA A 75 3.69 -7.98 13.57
CA ALA A 75 3.25 -7.23 12.41
C ALA A 75 3.69 -5.76 12.49
N GLY A 76 4.28 -5.29 11.39
CA GLY A 76 4.65 -3.89 11.18
C GLY A 76 3.62 -3.13 10.34
N SER A 77 2.73 -3.82 9.61
CA SER A 77 1.71 -3.25 8.74
C SER A 77 0.29 -3.71 9.10
N GLN A 78 -0.72 -2.93 8.68
CA GLN A 78 -2.08 -3.44 8.52
C GLN A 78 -2.11 -4.45 7.37
N PRO A 79 -3.11 -5.35 7.31
CA PRO A 79 -3.17 -6.37 6.27
C PRO A 79 -3.56 -5.77 4.92
N TYR A 80 -3.21 -6.46 3.85
CA TYR A 80 -3.83 -6.36 2.53
C TYR A 80 -4.52 -7.69 2.22
N VAL A 81 -5.67 -7.66 1.56
CA VAL A 81 -6.42 -8.87 1.14
C VAL A 81 -6.70 -8.75 -0.34
N ASP A 82 -6.28 -9.76 -1.11
CA ASP A 82 -6.47 -9.81 -2.56
C ASP A 82 -7.83 -10.39 -2.96
N ASP A 83 -8.08 -10.46 -4.27
CA ASP A 83 -9.31 -11.02 -4.83
C ASP A 83 -9.37 -12.55 -4.72
N SER A 84 -8.25 -13.21 -4.45
CA SER A 84 -8.14 -14.65 -4.19
C SER A 84 -8.44 -15.01 -2.72
N ASN A 85 -8.63 -14.00 -1.87
CA ASN A 85 -8.74 -14.11 -0.41
C ASN A 85 -7.45 -14.58 0.27
N ASP A 86 -6.30 -14.30 -0.32
CA ASP A 86 -5.02 -14.34 0.37
C ASP A 86 -4.80 -13.01 1.11
N ILE A 87 -4.27 -13.14 2.32
CA ILE A 87 -3.95 -12.03 3.21
C ILE A 87 -2.43 -11.85 3.29
N PHE A 88 -2.00 -10.61 3.18
CA PHE A 88 -0.60 -10.21 3.20
C PHE A 88 -0.34 -9.27 4.37
N ILE A 89 0.67 -9.57 5.18
CA ILE A 89 1.07 -8.76 6.34
C ILE A 89 2.58 -8.62 6.37
N GLY A 90 3.05 -7.38 6.48
CA GLY A 90 4.45 -7.06 6.69
C GLY A 90 4.84 -7.14 8.17
N ASP A 91 6.05 -7.60 8.48
CA ASP A 91 6.57 -7.70 9.85
C ASP A 91 7.66 -6.67 10.18
N ASN A 92 8.07 -6.65 11.45
CA ASN A 92 9.10 -5.74 11.97
C ASN A 92 10.53 -6.02 11.47
N ALA A 93 10.76 -7.15 10.78
CA ALA A 93 12.05 -7.53 10.23
C ALA A 93 12.14 -7.27 8.70
N GLY A 94 11.09 -6.73 8.08
CA GLY A 94 11.04 -6.46 6.64
C GLY A 94 10.50 -7.62 5.82
N ASN A 95 10.00 -8.68 6.46
CA ASN A 95 9.40 -9.81 5.78
C ASN A 95 7.94 -9.51 5.44
N VAL A 96 7.45 -10.13 4.36
CA VAL A 96 6.02 -10.17 4.02
C VAL A 96 5.54 -11.60 4.20
N TRP A 97 4.45 -11.76 4.92
CA TRP A 97 3.80 -13.02 5.19
C TRP A 97 2.49 -13.11 4.44
N MET A 98 2.30 -14.21 3.74
CA MET A 98 1.08 -14.53 3.01
C MET A 98 0.37 -15.69 3.71
N GLY A 99 -0.96 -15.67 3.74
CA GLY A 99 -1.77 -16.81 4.16
C GLY A 99 -3.13 -16.78 3.48
N SER A 100 -3.80 -17.93 3.40
CA SER A 100 -5.15 -17.96 2.82
C SER A 100 -6.21 -17.77 3.89
N LEU A 101 -7.19 -16.90 3.63
CA LEU A 101 -8.37 -16.69 4.48
C LEU A 101 -9.46 -17.75 4.23
N LEU A 102 -9.30 -18.59 3.21
CA LEU A 102 -10.20 -19.68 2.90
C LEU A 102 -9.69 -21.00 3.47
N SER A 103 -10.57 -21.71 4.17
CA SER A 103 -10.36 -23.13 4.46
C SER A 103 -10.53 -23.97 3.18
N SER A 104 -10.13 -25.24 3.24
CA SER A 104 -10.40 -26.21 2.16
C SER A 104 -11.89 -26.42 1.88
N SER A 105 -12.78 -26.00 2.78
CA SER A 105 -14.24 -26.04 2.61
C SER A 105 -14.84 -24.70 2.12
N GLY A 106 -14.00 -23.72 1.77
CA GLY A 106 -14.45 -22.41 1.27
C GLY A 106 -15.11 -21.53 2.34
N GLN A 107 -14.78 -21.73 3.61
CA GLN A 107 -15.24 -20.92 4.74
C GLN A 107 -14.10 -20.05 5.27
N LEU A 108 -14.41 -19.07 6.13
CA LEU A 108 -13.38 -18.30 6.82
C LEU A 108 -12.47 -19.26 7.59
N ALA A 109 -11.17 -19.14 7.36
CA ALA A 109 -10.18 -19.94 8.06
C ALA A 109 -10.13 -19.53 9.55
N THR A 110 -10.40 -20.47 10.45
CA THR A 110 -10.20 -20.27 11.90
C THR A 110 -8.73 -20.38 12.32
N LYS A 111 -7.87 -20.86 11.40
CA LYS A 111 -6.43 -20.90 11.52
C LYS A 111 -5.80 -20.68 10.15
N ILE A 112 -4.83 -19.77 10.08
CA ILE A 112 -4.10 -19.43 8.85
C ILE A 112 -2.70 -20.04 8.92
N SER A 113 -2.30 -20.71 7.84
CA SER A 113 -0.91 -21.14 7.62
C SER A 113 -0.16 -20.00 6.94
N TRP A 114 0.86 -19.48 7.60
CA TRP A 114 1.63 -18.33 7.12
C TRP A 114 2.88 -18.78 6.36
N THR A 115 3.06 -18.25 5.16
CA THR A 115 4.23 -18.47 4.32
C THR A 115 4.97 -17.15 4.14
N PRO A 116 6.26 -17.05 4.53
CA PRO A 116 7.04 -15.85 4.26
C PRO A 116 7.36 -15.80 2.76
N LEU A 117 7.04 -14.69 2.09
CA LEU A 117 7.34 -14.51 0.66
C LEU A 117 8.85 -14.42 0.38
N ASN A 118 9.68 -14.28 1.40
CA ASN A 118 11.10 -14.00 1.27
C ASN A 118 12.04 -15.13 1.71
N ASN A 119 11.56 -16.35 2.01
CA ASN A 119 12.43 -17.36 2.64
C ASN A 119 12.23 -18.86 2.28
N THR A 120 11.30 -19.28 1.43
CA THR A 120 11.20 -20.74 1.12
C THR A 120 10.87 -21.05 -0.33
N ALA A 121 11.81 -21.70 -1.01
CA ALA A 121 11.61 -22.40 -2.28
C ALA A 121 10.43 -23.40 -2.18
N PRO A 122 9.64 -23.62 -3.26
CA PRO A 122 10.07 -23.55 -4.66
C PRO A 122 9.71 -22.25 -5.39
N SER A 123 9.47 -21.14 -4.68
CA SER A 123 9.61 -19.80 -5.26
C SER A 123 10.54 -18.95 -4.40
N PRO A 124 11.85 -19.00 -4.67
CA PRO A 124 12.76 -18.16 -3.94
C PRO A 124 12.72 -16.77 -4.58
N ILE A 125 12.08 -15.80 -3.91
CA ILE A 125 12.73 -14.48 -3.86
C ILE A 125 14.12 -14.78 -3.28
N GLY A 126 15.11 -14.86 -4.17
CA GLY A 126 16.39 -15.53 -3.94
C GLY A 126 17.03 -15.16 -2.61
N THR A 127 17.81 -16.08 -2.04
CA THR A 127 18.70 -15.82 -0.91
C THR A 127 19.76 -14.74 -1.18
N ASN A 128 19.70 -14.04 -2.31
CA ASN A 128 20.57 -12.95 -2.71
C ASN A 128 19.74 -11.72 -3.08
N PHE A 129 19.21 -11.05 -2.07
CA PHE A 129 18.78 -9.65 -2.16
C PHE A 129 19.97 -8.66 -2.35
N GLY A 130 21.14 -9.14 -2.78
CA GLY A 130 22.37 -8.36 -2.91
C GLY A 130 22.90 -7.82 -1.57
N THR A 131 23.85 -6.88 -1.60
CA THR A 131 24.32 -6.16 -0.40
C THR A 131 23.36 -5.07 0.07
N SER A 132 22.33 -4.75 -0.72
CA SER A 132 21.43 -3.60 -0.52
C SER A 132 20.20 -3.91 0.35
N ALA A 133 19.83 -5.18 0.47
CA ALA A 133 18.68 -5.67 1.24
C ALA A 133 18.87 -7.15 1.59
N SER A 134 18.19 -7.64 2.63
CA SER A 134 18.11 -9.08 2.96
C SER A 134 16.67 -9.62 2.92
N THR A 135 15.69 -8.74 2.69
CA THR A 135 14.25 -9.03 2.62
C THR A 135 13.56 -8.04 1.68
N SER A 136 12.28 -8.26 1.37
CA SER A 136 11.45 -7.35 0.54
C SER A 136 11.35 -5.92 1.10
N GLY A 137 11.46 -5.75 2.43
CA GLY A 137 11.55 -4.45 3.12
C GLY A 137 12.97 -3.98 3.46
N GLY A 138 14.00 -4.74 3.06
CA GLY A 138 15.37 -4.50 3.53
C GLY A 138 15.61 -5.12 4.91
N THR A 139 15.85 -4.29 5.93
CA THR A 139 16.13 -4.71 7.32
C THR A 139 15.23 -4.01 8.34
N SER A 140 14.28 -3.21 7.87
CA SER A 140 13.39 -2.40 8.70
C SER A 140 11.95 -2.90 8.59
N ALA A 141 11.12 -2.54 9.56
CA ALA A 141 9.71 -2.90 9.57
C ALA A 141 9.01 -2.51 8.25
N ILE A 142 8.18 -3.41 7.72
CA ILE A 142 7.20 -3.05 6.69
C ILE A 142 6.09 -2.29 7.40
N THR A 143 5.92 -0.99 7.12
CA THR A 143 4.89 -0.14 7.73
C THR A 143 3.61 -0.06 6.91
N TYR A 144 3.68 -0.43 5.63
CA TYR A 144 2.55 -0.41 4.71
C TYR A 144 2.69 -1.53 3.68
N ILE A 145 1.57 -2.13 3.34
CA ILE A 145 1.41 -3.08 2.24
C ILE A 145 0.06 -2.83 1.60
N ASP A 146 0.04 -2.83 0.27
CA ASP A 146 -1.19 -2.81 -0.51
C ASP A 146 -0.92 -3.43 -1.88
N GLY A 147 -1.97 -3.81 -2.59
CA GLY A 147 -1.85 -4.45 -3.88
C GLY A 147 -2.91 -4.03 -4.88
N ALA A 148 -2.59 -4.22 -6.15
CA ALA A 148 -3.50 -3.96 -7.25
C ALA A 148 -3.20 -4.86 -8.45
N TYR A 149 -4.25 -5.19 -9.20
CA TYR A 149 -4.14 -5.95 -10.44
C TYR A 149 -3.93 -5.04 -11.64
N TYR A 150 -3.08 -5.47 -12.56
CA TYR A 150 -2.92 -4.87 -13.88
C TYR A 150 -2.65 -5.95 -14.92
N ASN A 151 -3.44 -5.95 -16.01
CA ASN A 151 -3.36 -6.95 -17.08
C ASN A 151 -3.40 -8.42 -16.60
N GLY A 152 -4.22 -8.70 -15.58
CA GLY A 152 -4.39 -10.05 -15.02
C GLY A 152 -3.23 -10.52 -14.15
N VAL A 153 -2.33 -9.61 -13.78
CA VAL A 153 -1.20 -9.86 -12.88
C VAL A 153 -1.38 -9.02 -11.63
N GLU A 154 -1.12 -9.60 -10.47
CA GLU A 154 -1.14 -8.89 -9.20
C GLU A 154 0.22 -8.28 -8.86
N TYR A 155 0.19 -7.10 -8.26
CA TYR A 155 1.37 -6.39 -7.77
C TYR A 155 1.16 -5.95 -6.34
N LEU A 156 2.17 -6.14 -5.49
CA LEU A 156 2.20 -5.62 -4.12
C LEU A 156 3.17 -4.45 -4.04
N THR A 157 2.77 -3.36 -3.39
CA THR A 157 3.64 -2.25 -3.02
C THR A 157 3.84 -2.24 -1.52
N LEU A 158 5.10 -2.28 -1.11
CA LEU A 158 5.54 -2.32 0.28
C LEU A 158 6.22 -1.01 0.65
N GLN A 159 6.02 -0.56 1.88
CA GLN A 159 6.81 0.53 2.45
C GLN A 159 7.55 0.08 3.71
N SER A 160 8.82 0.46 3.78
CA SER A 160 9.62 0.53 5.02
C SER A 160 10.13 1.97 5.18
N PRO A 161 10.68 2.36 6.35
CA PRO A 161 11.25 3.69 6.54
C PRO A 161 12.22 4.08 5.41
N GLY A 162 11.84 5.12 4.64
CA GLY A 162 12.63 5.62 3.51
C GLY A 162 12.84 4.62 2.37
N ARG A 163 12.01 3.57 2.26
CA ARG A 163 12.08 2.57 1.18
C ARG A 163 10.68 2.19 0.68
N VAL A 164 10.55 2.03 -0.64
CA VAL A 164 9.42 1.33 -1.26
C VAL A 164 9.90 0.22 -2.16
N THR A 165 9.19 -0.89 -2.15
CA THR A 165 9.48 -2.07 -2.97
C THR A 165 8.20 -2.54 -3.64
N THR A 166 8.29 -2.87 -4.93
CA THR A 166 7.19 -3.48 -5.68
C THR A 166 7.49 -4.95 -5.92
N LEU A 167 6.53 -5.81 -5.61
CA LEU A 167 6.52 -7.23 -5.95
C LEU A 167 5.48 -7.49 -7.04
N GLN A 168 5.68 -8.55 -7.82
CA GLN A 168 4.77 -9.05 -8.83
C GLN A 168 4.49 -10.52 -8.57
N ASP A 169 3.23 -10.95 -8.69
CA ASP A 169 2.90 -12.36 -8.77
C ASP A 169 3.18 -12.89 -10.19
N GLY A 170 4.32 -13.54 -10.34
CA GLY A 170 4.77 -14.09 -11.63
C GLY A 170 4.38 -15.56 -11.81
N ALA A 171 4.73 -16.12 -12.97
CA ALA A 171 4.49 -17.55 -13.26
C ALA A 171 5.13 -18.52 -12.25
N ASN A 172 6.16 -18.06 -11.54
CA ASN A 172 6.85 -18.83 -10.50
C ASN A 172 6.50 -18.33 -9.10
N GLY A 173 5.45 -17.52 -8.91
CA GLY A 173 5.08 -16.88 -7.65
C GLY A 173 5.62 -15.46 -7.49
N TRP A 174 5.47 -14.92 -6.29
CA TRP A 174 5.86 -13.56 -5.93
C TRP A 174 7.35 -13.29 -6.10
N ALA A 175 7.70 -12.23 -6.83
CA ALA A 175 9.06 -11.77 -7.03
C ALA A 175 9.17 -10.24 -6.97
N PRO A 176 10.26 -9.67 -6.43
CA PRO A 176 10.48 -8.23 -6.50
C PRO A 176 10.74 -7.78 -7.93
N LEU A 177 10.32 -6.55 -8.24
CA LEU A 177 10.60 -5.88 -9.51
C LEU A 177 11.65 -4.80 -9.34
N TRP A 178 11.44 -3.92 -8.36
CA TRP A 178 12.34 -2.82 -8.07
C TRP A 178 12.12 -2.33 -6.64
N THR A 179 13.14 -1.68 -6.11
CA THR A 179 13.10 -1.02 -4.82
C THR A 179 13.76 0.35 -4.92
N SER A 180 13.18 1.30 -4.21
CA SER A 180 13.63 2.68 -4.10
C SER A 180 13.92 2.95 -2.64
N TYR A 181 15.06 3.57 -2.31
CA TYR A 181 15.43 3.86 -0.93
C TYR A 181 16.23 5.16 -0.77
N ALA A 182 16.35 5.65 0.46
CA ALA A 182 17.16 6.82 0.75
C ALA A 182 18.62 6.61 0.28
N GLY A 183 19.05 7.37 -0.71
CA GLY A 183 20.41 7.32 -1.27
C GLY A 183 20.62 6.35 -2.43
N GLY A 184 19.59 5.66 -2.92
CA GLY A 184 19.72 4.80 -4.09
C GLY A 184 18.45 4.06 -4.49
N SER A 185 18.60 3.20 -5.48
CA SER A 185 17.50 2.35 -5.95
C SER A 185 18.06 1.16 -6.72
N ASP A 186 17.32 0.07 -6.73
CA ASP A 186 17.70 -1.16 -7.40
C ASP A 186 16.55 -1.71 -8.24
N THR A 187 16.88 -2.36 -9.35
CA THR A 187 15.96 -3.24 -10.10
C THR A 187 16.31 -4.68 -9.83
N PHE A 188 15.31 -5.57 -9.80
CA PHE A 188 15.52 -7.00 -9.64
C PHE A 188 15.71 -7.66 -11.00
N THR A 189 16.83 -8.33 -11.20
CA THR A 189 17.15 -9.00 -12.46
C THR A 189 17.93 -10.26 -12.17
N SER A 190 17.54 -11.37 -12.81
CA SER A 190 18.24 -12.67 -12.67
C SER A 190 18.43 -13.11 -11.21
N GLY A 191 17.41 -12.90 -10.37
CA GLY A 191 17.42 -13.32 -8.97
C GLY A 191 18.19 -12.42 -8.01
N ASN A 192 18.62 -11.22 -8.44
CA ASN A 192 19.39 -10.29 -7.61
C ASN A 192 18.91 -8.84 -7.80
N TYR A 193 19.07 -8.01 -6.75
CA TYR A 193 18.97 -6.55 -6.89
C TYR A 193 20.25 -5.99 -7.52
N VAL A 194 20.08 -5.08 -8.47
CA VAL A 194 21.14 -4.37 -9.17
C VAL A 194 20.85 -2.88 -9.12
N ALA A 195 21.85 -2.10 -8.72
CA ALA A 195 21.75 -0.64 -8.66
C ALA A 195 21.24 -0.06 -9.98
N SER A 196 20.21 0.79 -9.86
CA SER A 196 19.54 1.43 -10.97
C SER A 196 19.38 2.92 -10.72
N THR A 197 19.53 3.73 -11.76
CA THR A 197 19.20 5.15 -11.77
C THR A 197 17.86 5.44 -12.42
N SER A 198 17.18 4.41 -12.96
CA SER A 198 15.87 4.55 -13.59
C SER A 198 14.75 4.64 -12.57
N VAL A 199 14.91 3.99 -11.43
CA VAL A 199 13.90 3.96 -10.37
C VAL A 199 13.91 5.29 -9.63
N ALA A 200 12.73 5.91 -9.51
CA ALA A 200 12.62 7.20 -8.83
C ALA A 200 12.71 7.04 -7.30
N SER A 201 13.49 7.91 -6.64
CA SER A 201 13.70 7.87 -5.19
C SER A 201 12.52 8.44 -4.41
N LEU A 202 12.23 7.85 -3.24
CA LEU A 202 11.37 8.49 -2.23
C LEU A 202 12.21 9.33 -1.26
N PRO A 203 11.67 10.46 -0.77
CA PRO A 203 12.24 11.18 0.36
C PRO A 203 12.37 10.28 1.60
N SER A 204 13.40 10.53 2.41
CA SER A 204 13.77 9.68 3.57
C SER A 204 12.73 9.60 4.68
N ASN A 205 11.73 10.49 4.68
CA ASN A 205 10.64 10.53 5.64
C ASN A 205 9.26 10.41 4.98
N ALA A 206 9.19 10.00 3.71
CA ALA A 206 7.94 9.74 3.02
C ALA A 206 7.10 8.69 3.77
N ILE A 207 5.79 8.90 3.84
CA ILE A 207 4.79 7.98 4.41
C ILE A 207 3.73 7.74 3.34
N VAL A 208 3.49 6.49 2.99
CA VAL A 208 2.34 6.13 2.16
C VAL A 208 1.11 6.21 3.03
N THR A 209 0.15 7.03 2.63
CA THR A 209 -0.98 7.40 3.52
C THR A 209 -2.29 6.76 3.13
N ASN A 210 -2.39 6.24 1.92
CA ASN A 210 -3.64 5.71 1.38
C ASN A 210 -3.40 4.61 0.34
N PRO A 211 -4.45 3.85 -0.04
CA PRO A 211 -4.35 2.78 -1.02
C PRO A 211 -3.69 3.21 -2.34
N VAL A 212 -2.87 2.30 -2.88
CA VAL A 212 -2.22 2.48 -4.19
C VAL A 212 -3.22 2.25 -5.32
N GLN A 213 -2.95 2.82 -6.49
CA GLN A 213 -3.69 2.52 -7.72
C GLN A 213 -2.71 2.18 -8.83
N ILE A 214 -3.11 1.30 -9.75
CA ILE A 214 -2.37 1.08 -11.00
C ILE A 214 -3.21 1.58 -12.17
N VAL A 215 -2.64 2.50 -12.94
CA VAL A 215 -3.28 3.09 -14.13
C VAL A 215 -2.31 3.03 -15.28
N ASN A 216 -2.71 2.37 -16.37
CA ASN A 216 -1.93 2.25 -17.61
C ASN A 216 -0.46 1.81 -17.35
N GLY A 217 -0.27 0.87 -16.43
CA GLY A 217 1.05 0.32 -16.09
C GLY A 217 1.90 1.22 -15.19
N ALA A 218 1.32 2.28 -14.60
CA ALA A 218 1.96 3.10 -13.60
C ALA A 218 1.26 2.96 -12.24
N ILE A 219 2.04 2.64 -11.20
CA ILE A 219 1.65 2.74 -9.80
C ILE A 219 1.54 4.21 -9.44
N ILE A 220 0.43 4.57 -8.80
CA ILE A 220 0.18 5.89 -8.21
C ILE A 220 0.21 5.72 -6.70
N LEU A 221 1.23 6.30 -6.07
CA LEU A 221 1.48 6.17 -4.65
C LEU A 221 1.14 7.50 -3.95
N PRO A 222 0.10 7.54 -3.08
CA PRO A 222 -0.23 8.71 -2.28
C PRO A 222 0.74 8.83 -1.10
N VAL A 223 1.57 9.87 -1.13
CA VAL A 223 2.67 10.07 -0.17
C VAL A 223 2.50 11.39 0.57
N SER A 224 2.60 11.33 1.89
CA SER A 224 2.80 12.49 2.73
C SER A 224 4.23 12.54 3.24
N VAL A 225 4.85 13.71 3.13
CA VAL A 225 6.19 13.97 3.62
C VAL A 225 6.06 14.94 4.80
N PRO A 226 6.31 14.49 6.04
CA PRO A 226 6.35 15.36 7.20
C PRO A 226 7.35 16.50 6.99
N PRO A 227 7.12 17.68 7.59
CA PRO A 227 8.09 18.76 7.56
C PRO A 227 9.43 18.30 8.13
N SER A 228 10.53 18.86 7.61
CA SER A 228 11.84 18.62 8.22
C SER A 228 11.87 19.14 9.65
N ALA A 229 12.71 18.55 10.50
CA ALA A 229 12.86 18.99 11.90
C ALA A 229 13.22 20.49 12.04
N ALA A 230 13.79 21.09 10.99
CA ALA A 230 14.14 22.51 10.93
C ALA A 230 12.94 23.44 10.66
N ALA A 231 11.84 22.93 10.12
CA ALA A 231 10.65 23.72 9.77
C ALA A 231 9.71 23.97 10.97
N GLY A 232 10.02 23.42 12.15
CA GLY A 232 9.23 23.57 13.37
C GLY A 232 8.05 22.61 13.46
N THR A 233 7.58 22.35 14.68
CA THR A 233 6.54 21.35 15.02
C THR A 233 5.13 21.68 14.52
N CYS A 234 4.93 22.85 13.90
CA CYS A 234 3.62 23.31 13.39
C CYS A 234 3.56 23.36 11.86
N ALA A 235 4.63 22.96 11.15
CA ALA A 235 4.61 22.95 9.70
C ALA A 235 3.74 21.81 9.17
N ALA A 236 2.95 22.07 8.12
CA ALA A 236 2.13 21.04 7.52
C ALA A 236 3.01 20.07 6.70
N SER A 237 2.61 18.80 6.67
CA SER A 237 3.20 17.83 5.73
C SER A 237 2.95 18.26 4.29
N THR A 238 3.80 17.84 3.36
CA THR A 238 3.53 17.95 1.92
C THR A 238 2.80 16.71 1.46
N ALA A 239 1.69 16.86 0.75
CA ALA A 239 0.97 15.75 0.13
C ALA A 239 1.33 15.71 -1.37
N SER A 240 1.86 14.60 -1.84
CA SER A 240 2.27 14.43 -3.24
C SER A 240 1.94 13.02 -3.75
N TYR A 241 1.81 12.89 -5.06
CA TYR A 241 1.70 11.61 -5.74
C TYR A 241 3.00 11.27 -6.43
N TYR A 242 3.50 10.06 -6.16
CA TYR A 242 4.62 9.49 -6.89
C TYR A 242 4.08 8.50 -7.92
N PHE A 243 4.59 8.61 -9.14
CA PHE A 243 4.19 7.77 -10.26
C PHE A 243 5.35 6.86 -10.63
N TYR A 244 5.14 5.56 -10.59
CA TYR A 244 6.17 4.57 -10.90
C TYR A 244 5.68 3.64 -11.99
N THR A 245 6.38 3.59 -13.11
CA THR A 245 6.15 2.53 -14.10
C THR A 245 6.41 1.16 -13.47
N LEU A 246 5.54 0.19 -13.74
CA LEU A 246 5.64 -1.15 -13.15
C LEU A 246 6.95 -1.85 -13.53
N ASP A 247 7.39 -1.71 -14.78
CA ASP A 247 8.56 -2.38 -15.33
C ASP A 247 9.90 -1.82 -14.83
N SER A 248 10.01 -0.50 -14.69
CA SER A 248 11.29 0.16 -14.44
C SER A 248 11.37 0.90 -13.10
N GLY A 249 10.25 1.11 -12.42
CA GLY A 249 10.15 1.93 -11.22
C GLY A 249 10.46 3.40 -11.46
N GLY A 250 10.60 3.84 -12.71
CA GLY A 250 10.84 5.24 -13.07
C GLY A 250 9.56 6.03 -13.27
N PHE A 251 9.67 7.36 -13.28
CA PHE A 251 8.53 8.21 -13.61
C PHE A 251 8.03 7.94 -15.04
N PRO A 252 6.70 7.80 -15.23
CA PRO A 252 6.15 7.45 -16.54
C PRO A 252 6.28 8.58 -17.55
N SER A 253 6.72 8.22 -18.76
CA SER A 253 6.64 9.05 -19.96
C SER A 253 5.58 8.47 -20.90
N GLY A 254 4.69 9.32 -21.42
CA GLY A 254 3.66 8.92 -22.38
C GLY A 254 2.42 8.20 -21.82
N VAL A 255 2.38 7.90 -20.51
CA VAL A 255 1.19 7.31 -19.85
C VAL A 255 0.11 8.36 -19.60
N PHE A 256 0.56 9.52 -19.11
CA PHE A 256 -0.26 10.69 -18.88
C PHE A 256 -0.04 11.68 -20.02
N GLY A 257 -1.04 12.50 -20.33
CA GLY A 257 -1.05 13.51 -21.42
C GLY A 257 0.16 14.45 -21.41
N ALA A 258 0.92 14.47 -20.32
CA ALA A 258 2.26 15.03 -20.21
C ALA A 258 3.22 14.01 -19.56
N THR A 259 4.52 14.15 -19.85
CA THR A 259 5.57 13.42 -19.13
C THR A 259 5.54 13.79 -17.65
N VAL A 260 5.48 12.78 -16.79
CA VAL A 260 5.69 12.96 -15.35
C VAL A 260 7.20 12.85 -15.12
N ALA A 261 7.82 13.91 -14.62
CA ALA A 261 9.28 13.99 -14.40
C ALA A 261 9.67 14.03 -12.92
N GLY A 262 8.67 13.96 -12.03
CA GLY A 262 8.82 14.13 -10.59
C GLY A 262 7.51 13.84 -9.87
N PRO A 263 7.51 13.88 -8.53
CA PRO A 263 6.27 13.83 -7.77
C PRO A 263 5.36 15.00 -8.13
N VAL A 264 4.05 14.76 -8.06
CA VAL A 264 3.03 15.79 -8.29
C VAL A 264 2.47 16.22 -6.95
N ASP A 265 2.73 17.47 -6.56
CA ASP A 265 2.19 18.02 -5.33
C ASP A 265 0.67 18.21 -5.44
N VAL A 266 -0.06 17.64 -4.48
CA VAL A 266 -1.53 17.70 -4.40
C VAL A 266 -2.03 18.57 -3.25
N GLY A 267 -1.12 19.10 -2.44
CA GLY A 267 -1.41 20.07 -1.40
C GLY A 267 -0.59 19.84 -0.15
N THR A 268 -1.17 20.18 1.00
CA THR A 268 -0.59 19.95 2.32
C THR A 268 -1.38 18.88 3.08
N GLY A 269 -0.73 18.28 4.08
CA GLY A 269 -1.31 17.27 4.96
C GLY A 269 -1.21 15.84 4.42
N VAL A 270 -2.31 15.10 4.53
CA VAL A 270 -2.46 13.70 4.12
C VAL A 270 -2.75 13.64 2.62
N ALA A 271 -2.03 12.81 1.87
CA ALA A 271 -2.34 12.51 0.48
C ALA A 271 -3.44 11.44 0.42
N TYR A 272 -4.55 11.71 -0.25
CA TYR A 272 -5.63 10.74 -0.42
C TYR A 272 -5.48 9.95 -1.72
N THR A 273 -6.05 8.74 -1.78
CA THR A 273 -6.14 7.98 -3.03
C THR A 273 -6.76 8.86 -4.12
N PRO A 274 -6.15 8.98 -5.32
CA PRO A 274 -6.71 9.80 -6.38
C PRO A 274 -8.11 9.31 -6.79
N SER A 275 -8.97 10.26 -7.11
CA SER A 275 -10.21 9.93 -7.80
C SER A 275 -9.94 9.75 -9.29
N ILE A 276 -10.46 8.66 -9.87
CA ILE A 276 -10.35 8.35 -11.29
C ILE A 276 -11.73 8.49 -11.92
N SER A 277 -11.81 9.21 -13.03
CA SER A 277 -13.04 9.38 -13.81
C SER A 277 -12.76 9.24 -15.30
N ILE A 278 -13.75 8.80 -16.08
CA ILE A 278 -13.64 8.81 -17.54
C ILE A 278 -14.32 10.07 -18.05
N MET A 279 -13.57 10.93 -18.74
CA MET A 279 -14.09 12.13 -19.39
C MET A 279 -13.62 12.14 -20.84
N ASN A 280 -14.55 12.30 -21.79
CA ASN A 280 -14.25 12.40 -23.23
C ASN A 280 -13.38 11.22 -23.76
N GLY A 281 -13.59 10.01 -23.25
CA GLY A 281 -12.83 8.83 -23.66
C GLY A 281 -11.39 8.77 -23.14
N GLN A 282 -11.03 9.58 -22.13
CA GLN A 282 -9.75 9.54 -21.44
C GLN A 282 -9.96 9.37 -19.93
N LEU A 283 -9.01 8.73 -19.25
CA LEU A 283 -9.02 8.69 -17.79
C LEU A 283 -8.50 10.01 -17.25
N ARG A 284 -9.21 10.59 -16.29
CA ARG A 284 -8.82 11.77 -15.53
C ARG A 284 -8.62 11.39 -14.08
N LEU A 285 -7.38 11.57 -13.62
CA LEU A 285 -6.97 11.49 -12.23
C LEU A 285 -7.16 12.86 -11.61
N GLN A 286 -7.88 12.95 -10.51
CA GLN A 286 -7.98 14.17 -9.72
C GLN A 286 -7.37 13.90 -8.34
N GLY A 287 -6.30 14.64 -8.06
CA GLY A 287 -5.61 14.55 -6.79
C GLY A 287 -6.40 15.17 -5.66
N MET A 288 -6.10 14.71 -4.45
CA MET A 288 -6.78 15.14 -3.25
C MET A 288 -5.78 15.12 -2.08
N GLY A 289 -5.67 16.25 -1.41
CA GLY A 289 -4.96 16.38 -0.14
C GLY A 289 -5.90 16.93 0.95
N SER A 290 -5.42 17.03 2.19
CA SER A 290 -6.20 17.62 3.29
C SER A 290 -6.69 19.05 3.01
N GLY A 291 -6.00 19.80 2.15
CA GLY A 291 -6.38 21.16 1.72
C GLY A 291 -7.46 21.25 0.63
N GLY A 292 -7.97 20.12 0.12
CA GLY A 292 -8.98 20.07 -0.94
C GLY A 292 -8.49 19.43 -2.25
N PRO A 293 -9.25 19.59 -3.35
CA PRO A 293 -8.90 19.00 -4.63
C PRO A 293 -7.58 19.59 -5.16
N GLY A 294 -6.65 18.69 -5.44
CA GLY A 294 -5.36 18.97 -6.06
C GLY A 294 -5.42 19.02 -7.59
N PRO A 295 -4.27 19.04 -8.27
CA PRO A 295 -4.20 19.05 -9.72
C PRO A 295 -4.86 17.80 -10.32
N SER A 296 -5.37 17.95 -11.54
CA SER A 296 -5.88 16.82 -12.32
C SER A 296 -4.96 16.48 -13.48
N MET A 297 -4.72 15.19 -13.71
CA MET A 297 -3.98 14.65 -14.84
C MET A 297 -4.89 13.81 -15.72
N THR A 298 -4.62 13.77 -17.01
CA THR A 298 -5.41 12.99 -17.98
C THR A 298 -4.49 11.96 -18.64
N THR A 299 -4.96 10.76 -18.94
CA THR A 299 -4.17 9.73 -19.64
C THR A 299 -4.02 10.03 -21.12
N GLN A 300 -2.94 9.55 -21.75
CA GLN A 300 -2.88 9.53 -23.22
C GLN A 300 -3.75 8.38 -23.74
N GLY A 301 -4.97 8.71 -24.13
CA GLY A 301 -5.89 7.79 -24.80
C GLY A 301 -6.88 7.07 -23.87
N PRO A 302 -7.75 6.24 -24.45
CA PRO A 302 -8.74 5.46 -23.70
C PRO A 302 -8.05 4.45 -22.78
N PRO A 303 -8.72 4.01 -21.70
CA PRO A 303 -8.21 2.94 -20.87
C PRO A 303 -7.84 1.73 -21.75
N PRO A 304 -6.64 1.15 -21.60
CA PRO A 304 -6.31 -0.11 -22.26
C PRO A 304 -7.35 -1.14 -21.83
N ALA A 305 -7.72 -2.05 -22.75
CA ALA A 305 -8.77 -3.03 -22.51
C ALA A 305 -8.49 -3.84 -21.23
N GLY A 306 -9.20 -3.50 -20.15
CA GLY A 306 -9.03 -4.09 -18.83
C GLY A 306 -9.56 -3.14 -17.74
N PRO A 307 -10.01 -3.65 -16.59
CA PRO A 307 -10.41 -2.79 -15.48
C PRO A 307 -9.19 -1.98 -14.99
N ALA A 308 -9.33 -0.66 -14.88
CA ALA A 308 -8.53 0.08 -13.91
C ALA A 308 -8.93 -0.46 -12.54
N SER A 309 -8.00 -0.83 -11.66
CA SER A 309 -8.37 -1.44 -10.38
C SER A 309 -9.32 -0.52 -9.59
N TRP A 310 -10.56 -0.96 -9.40
CA TRP A 310 -11.57 -0.26 -8.61
C TRP A 310 -11.72 -0.98 -7.28
N ARG A 311 -11.54 -0.27 -6.15
CA ARG A 311 -12.11 -0.73 -4.88
C ARG A 311 -13.50 -0.12 -4.77
N GLU A 312 -14.51 -0.97 -4.66
CA GLU A 312 -15.88 -0.55 -4.36
C GLU A 312 -15.88 0.11 -2.96
N ILE A 313 -16.18 1.40 -2.90
CA ILE A 313 -16.39 2.11 -1.63
C ILE A 313 -17.87 1.94 -1.28
N PHE A 314 -18.17 1.13 -0.26
CA PHE A 314 -19.53 1.03 0.27
C PHE A 314 -19.87 2.33 1.01
N TYR A 315 -20.94 3.01 0.56
CA TYR A 315 -21.64 4.03 1.34
C TYR A 315 -22.78 3.40 2.13
#